data_AF-A0A965RKU1-F1
#
_entry.id   AF-A0A965RKU1-F1
#
_cell.length_a   1.000
_cell.length_b   1.000
_cell.length_c   1.000
_cell.angle_alpha   90.00
_cell.angle_beta   90.00
_cell.angle_gamma   90.00
#
_symmetry.space_group_name_H-M   'P 1'
#
loop_
_entity.id
_entity.type
_entity.pdbx_description
1 polymer ?
#
loop_
_entity_poly.entity_id
_entity_poly.type
_entity_poly.pdbx_seq_one_letter_code
_entity_poly.pdbx_strand_id
1 'polypeptide(L)'
;MEKQAMQRLNPFRLYEIGIKLHALADTHEQNVSQFFGPLTEAQKILDTLIKGDPIELNIARTPALQLQRSVSSIFDKYFIDPNSQQLRMPSPDLLIDPQDMILMQAQLEQFDQALAADMSRTISYRASQRGIFSTRALMERASAAIPQHLRAAVPQGALAEIDEAGRCLGFGMGTAACMHLIRSIEQTVAEYYTVFAPPLTSKAERNLAHYLRKLESLLEEDADKKPDTHTLALLQQIKDRYRNPVVDVSVQLSVDDATILFNLTISVMIEMAAAMPLHREATLPFGPKLATSEMESFLADEQDEAYDFEPRPHSRQTGP
;
A
#
# COMPACT_ATOMS: atom_id res chain seq x y z
N MET A 1 3.98 15.27 30.03
CA MET A 1 3.96 14.11 29.11
C MET A 1 4.17 14.64 27.71
N GLU A 2 5.35 14.42 27.15
CA GLU A 2 5.65 14.78 25.77
C GLU A 2 4.86 13.84 24.85
N LYS A 3 4.17 14.40 23.86
CA LYS A 3 3.28 13.66 22.97
C LYS A 3 4.17 12.88 21.99
N GLN A 4 4.39 11.59 22.25
CA GLN A 4 5.20 10.75 21.36
C GLN A 4 4.57 10.78 19.95
N ALA A 5 5.26 11.40 19.01
CA ALA A 5 4.81 11.47 17.62
C ALA A 5 4.79 10.06 17.04
N MET A 6 3.74 9.73 16.28
CA MET A 6 3.63 8.45 15.59
C MET A 6 4.78 8.32 14.60
N GLN A 7 5.72 7.41 14.85
CA GLN A 7 6.84 7.12 13.97
C GLN A 7 6.49 5.99 13.00
N ARG A 8 6.85 6.15 11.73
CA ARG A 8 6.67 5.10 10.73
C ARG A 8 7.82 4.09 10.86
N LEU A 9 7.49 2.86 11.23
CA LEU A 9 8.45 1.77 11.20
C LEU A 9 8.63 1.25 9.76
N ASN A 10 9.88 1.18 9.30
CA ASN A 10 10.20 0.55 8.01
C ASN A 10 10.66 -0.91 8.25
N PRO A 11 9.83 -1.92 7.96
CA PRO A 11 10.17 -3.32 8.24
C PRO A 11 11.40 -3.80 7.45
N PHE A 12 11.69 -3.18 6.30
CA PHE A 12 12.90 -3.51 5.53
C PHE A 12 14.18 -3.23 6.32
N ARG A 13 14.22 -2.18 7.16
CA ARG A 13 15.38 -1.89 8.01
C ARG A 13 15.63 -3.00 9.04
N LEU A 14 14.57 -3.56 9.62
CA LEU A 14 14.68 -4.68 10.56
C LEU A 14 15.22 -5.94 9.86
N TYR A 15 14.77 -6.19 8.63
CA TYR A 15 15.28 -7.28 7.80
C TYR A 15 16.78 -7.09 7.47
N GLU A 16 17.20 -5.87 7.10
CA GLU A 16 18.63 -5.56 6.87
C GLU A 16 19.49 -5.82 8.12
N ILE A 17 19.01 -5.46 9.31
CA ILE A 17 19.69 -5.73 10.58
C ILE A 17 19.91 -7.24 10.75
N GLY A 18 18.87 -8.04 10.56
CA GLY A 18 18.93 -9.50 10.66
C GLY A 18 19.99 -10.08 9.72
N ILE A 19 19.99 -9.71 8.44
CA ILE A 19 20.97 -10.19 7.45
C ILE A 19 22.40 -9.86 7.89
N LYS A 20 22.67 -8.60 8.22
CA LYS A 20 24.05 -8.17 8.47
C LYS A 20 24.62 -8.73 9.77
N LEU A 21 23.79 -8.96 10.78
CA LEU A 21 24.23 -9.60 12.02
C LEU A 21 24.40 -11.12 11.85
N HIS A 22 23.52 -11.80 11.10
CA HIS A 22 23.68 -13.24 10.83
C HIS A 22 24.90 -13.56 9.96
N ALA A 23 25.42 -12.60 9.18
CA ALA A 23 26.69 -12.76 8.49
C ALA A 23 27.89 -13.03 9.44
N LEU A 24 27.77 -12.70 10.73
CA LEU A 24 28.76 -13.06 11.74
C LEU A 24 28.74 -14.56 12.10
N ALA A 25 27.63 -15.25 11.85
CA ALA A 25 27.45 -16.67 12.14
C ALA A 25 27.69 -17.56 10.91
N ASP A 26 27.47 -17.06 9.69
CA ASP A 26 27.45 -17.83 8.43
C ASP A 26 28.83 -18.02 7.76
N THR A 27 29.89 -18.01 8.55
CA THR A 27 31.28 -18.05 8.05
C THR A 27 31.88 -19.42 8.31
N HIS A 28 31.68 -20.32 7.34
CA HIS A 28 32.21 -21.69 7.38
C HIS A 28 33.74 -21.76 7.50
N GLU A 29 34.44 -20.69 7.09
CA GLU A 29 35.89 -20.55 7.22
C GLU A 29 36.20 -19.43 8.22
N GLN A 30 36.89 -19.75 9.31
CA GLN A 30 37.28 -18.78 10.36
C GLN A 30 38.40 -17.83 9.91
N ASN A 31 38.54 -17.59 8.61
CA ASN A 31 39.57 -16.76 8.02
C ASN A 31 39.33 -15.30 8.36
N VAL A 32 40.27 -14.69 9.06
CA VAL A 32 40.12 -13.31 9.55
C VAL A 32 39.76 -12.36 8.40
N SER A 33 40.40 -12.48 7.23
CA SER A 33 40.18 -11.55 6.11
C SER A 33 38.72 -11.49 5.62
N GLN A 34 37.99 -12.60 5.70
CA GLN A 34 36.58 -12.69 5.29
C GLN A 34 35.65 -11.95 6.26
N PHE A 35 36.07 -11.74 7.51
CA PHE A 35 35.27 -11.07 8.54
C PHE A 35 35.37 -9.54 8.53
N PHE A 36 36.27 -8.96 7.73
CA PHE A 36 36.43 -7.49 7.70
C PHE A 36 35.11 -6.78 7.41
N GLY A 37 34.42 -7.19 6.34
CA GLY A 37 33.13 -6.65 5.93
C GLY A 37 32.03 -6.88 6.98
N PRO A 38 31.74 -8.14 7.35
CA PRO A 38 30.74 -8.47 8.37
C PRO A 38 30.92 -7.72 9.70
N LEU A 39 32.14 -7.68 10.25
CA LEU A 39 32.40 -6.97 11.52
C LEU A 39 32.16 -5.47 11.39
N THR A 40 32.62 -4.84 10.29
CA THR A 40 32.43 -3.40 10.04
C THR A 40 30.95 -3.05 9.95
N GLU A 41 30.17 -3.83 9.18
CA GLU A 41 28.73 -3.60 9.03
C GLU A 41 27.96 -3.86 10.33
N ALA A 42 28.35 -4.89 11.09
CA ALA A 42 27.77 -5.18 12.40
C ALA A 42 28.01 -4.04 13.40
N GLN A 43 29.22 -3.49 13.49
CA GLN A 43 29.51 -2.34 14.36
C GLN A 43 28.60 -1.15 14.04
N LYS A 44 28.48 -0.80 12.76
CA LYS A 44 27.66 0.33 12.28
C LYS A 44 26.18 0.13 12.61
N ILE A 45 25.65 -1.06 12.38
CA ILE A 45 24.25 -1.37 12.67
C ILE A 45 23.98 -1.38 14.16
N LEU A 46 24.83 -2.02 14.96
CA LEU A 46 24.66 -2.05 16.42
C LEU A 46 24.72 -0.65 17.00
N ASP A 47 25.63 0.22 16.53
CA ASP A 47 25.69 1.61 16.96
C ASP A 47 24.40 2.38 16.63
N THR A 48 23.87 2.20 15.42
CA THR A 48 22.60 2.84 15.00
C THR A 48 21.42 2.34 15.85
N LEU A 49 21.36 1.03 16.09
CA LEU A 49 20.30 0.39 16.85
C LEU A 49 20.33 0.76 18.35
N ILE A 50 21.52 0.83 18.95
CA ILE A 50 21.72 1.26 20.34
C ILE A 50 21.30 2.72 20.55
N LYS A 51 21.42 3.56 19.50
CA LYS A 51 20.94 4.95 19.48
C LYS A 51 19.42 5.07 19.28
N GLY A 52 18.73 3.97 19.01
CA GLY A 52 17.27 3.91 18.87
C GLY A 52 16.73 3.97 17.44
N ASP A 53 17.57 3.74 16.41
CA ASP A 53 17.16 3.74 14.99
C ASP A 53 17.32 2.33 14.39
N PRO A 54 16.28 1.72 13.79
CA PRO A 54 14.93 2.23 13.55
C PRO A 54 13.96 2.06 14.73
N ILE A 55 14.41 1.45 15.82
CA ILE A 55 13.60 1.10 16.98
C ILE A 55 14.36 1.38 18.27
N GLU A 56 13.65 1.83 19.30
CA GLU A 56 14.20 1.91 20.65
C GLU A 56 14.31 0.51 21.24
N LEU A 57 15.53 0.10 21.61
CA LEU A 57 15.76 -1.14 22.33
C LEU A 57 15.47 -0.96 23.82
N ASN A 58 14.71 -1.87 24.40
CA ASN A 58 14.43 -1.89 25.83
C ASN A 58 15.14 -3.09 26.47
N ILE A 59 14.68 -4.31 26.20
CA ILE A 59 15.25 -5.55 26.70
C ILE A 59 16.57 -5.84 25.97
N ALA A 60 16.62 -5.61 24.66
CA ALA A 60 17.77 -5.96 23.83
C ALA A 60 18.96 -5.00 23.95
N ARG A 61 18.82 -3.87 24.64
CA ARG A 61 19.85 -2.83 24.68
C ARG A 61 21.15 -3.31 25.33
N THR A 62 21.06 -4.02 26.44
CA THR A 62 22.24 -4.54 27.14
C THR A 62 22.93 -5.65 26.35
N PRO A 63 22.23 -6.68 25.84
CA PRO A 63 22.81 -7.66 24.92
C PRO A 63 23.44 -7.03 23.67
N ALA A 64 22.81 -6.00 23.07
CA ALA A 64 23.37 -5.29 21.91
C ALA A 64 24.72 -4.63 22.23
N LEU A 65 24.85 -3.99 23.40
CA LEU A 65 26.11 -3.39 23.86
C LEU A 65 27.19 -4.44 24.12
N GLN A 66 26.82 -5.61 24.64
CA GLN A 66 27.76 -6.72 24.86
C GLN A 66 28.27 -7.27 23.53
N LEU A 67 27.36 -7.56 22.60
CA LEU A 67 27.69 -8.00 21.25
C LEU A 67 28.59 -6.97 20.54
N GLN A 68 28.24 -5.68 20.60
CA GLN A 68 29.03 -4.60 20.00
C GLN A 68 30.46 -4.58 20.56
N ARG A 69 30.65 -4.76 21.87
CA ARG A 69 31.98 -4.81 22.48
C ARG A 69 32.79 -6.02 22.00
N SER A 70 32.17 -7.19 21.86
CA SER A 70 32.88 -8.37 21.35
C SER A 70 33.25 -8.21 19.88
N VAL A 71 32.33 -7.70 19.05
CA VAL A 71 32.61 -7.38 17.64
C VAL A 71 33.78 -6.39 17.54
N SER A 72 33.77 -5.30 18.33
CA SER A 72 34.87 -4.34 18.35
C SER A 72 36.18 -4.93 18.88
N SER A 73 36.13 -5.76 19.92
CA SER A 73 37.33 -6.42 20.45
C SER A 73 38.00 -7.32 19.42
N ILE A 74 37.21 -8.08 18.64
CA ILE A 74 37.71 -8.90 17.53
C ILE A 74 38.26 -7.98 16.44
N PHE A 75 37.51 -6.96 16.04
CA PHE A 75 37.96 -6.03 15.00
C PHE A 75 39.30 -5.38 15.36
N ASP A 76 39.43 -4.84 16.58
CA ASP A 76 40.65 -4.20 17.06
C ASP A 76 41.82 -5.18 17.16
N LYS A 77 41.58 -6.40 17.69
CA LYS A 77 42.61 -7.44 17.83
C LYS A 77 43.23 -7.81 16.49
N TYR A 78 42.43 -7.95 15.43
CA TYR A 78 42.92 -8.47 14.15
C TYR A 78 43.21 -7.38 13.11
N PHE A 79 42.44 -6.29 13.08
CA PHE A 79 42.51 -5.27 12.02
C PHE A 79 43.09 -3.94 12.46
N ILE A 80 43.39 -3.74 13.74
CA ILE A 80 44.07 -2.53 14.23
C ILE A 80 45.48 -2.88 14.71
N ASP A 81 46.46 -2.12 14.24
CA ASP A 81 47.82 -2.23 14.76
C ASP A 81 47.89 -1.57 16.16
N PRO A 82 48.33 -2.29 17.20
CA PRO A 82 48.34 -1.77 18.57
C PRO A 82 49.25 -0.54 18.74
N ASN A 83 50.30 -0.41 17.94
CA ASN A 83 51.28 0.67 18.07
C ASN A 83 50.85 1.91 17.28
N SER A 84 50.37 1.73 16.05
CA SER A 84 50.03 2.85 15.16
C SER A 84 48.57 3.26 15.22
N GLN A 85 47.69 2.41 15.77
CA GLN A 85 46.23 2.57 15.75
C GLN A 85 45.66 2.71 14.32
N GLN A 86 46.39 2.20 13.32
CA GLN A 86 45.98 2.21 11.93
C GLN A 86 45.42 0.84 11.52
N LEU A 87 44.59 0.84 10.48
CA LEU A 87 44.08 -0.37 9.87
C LEU A 87 45.25 -1.21 9.32
N ARG A 88 45.30 -2.48 9.71
CA ARG A 88 46.21 -3.49 9.17
C ARG A 88 45.40 -4.59 8.50
N MET A 89 45.93 -5.13 7.41
CA MET A 89 45.35 -6.30 6.75
C MET A 89 46.04 -7.56 7.26
N PRO A 90 45.30 -8.48 7.91
CA PRO A 90 45.86 -9.73 8.42
C PRO A 90 46.28 -10.66 7.27
N SER A 91 47.18 -11.60 7.57
CA SER A 91 47.57 -12.65 6.61
C SER A 91 46.34 -13.46 6.18
N PRO A 92 46.22 -13.87 4.90
CA PRO A 92 45.12 -14.71 4.43
C PRO A 92 44.96 -16.01 5.20
N ASP A 93 46.03 -16.57 5.78
CA ASP A 93 45.94 -17.84 6.53
C ASP A 93 45.65 -17.65 8.02
N LEU A 94 45.51 -16.41 8.48
CA LEU A 94 45.22 -16.13 9.88
C LEU A 94 43.77 -16.49 10.19
N LEU A 95 43.57 -17.28 11.24
CA LEU A 95 42.26 -17.65 11.75
C LEU A 95 41.89 -16.82 12.98
N ILE A 96 40.60 -16.53 13.15
CA ILE A 96 40.09 -15.95 14.38
C ILE A 96 40.20 -17.00 15.49
N ASP A 97 40.63 -16.58 16.68
CA ASP A 97 40.65 -17.40 17.89
C ASP A 97 39.26 -18.05 18.12
N PRO A 98 39.19 -19.39 18.20
CA PRO A 98 37.92 -20.09 18.42
C PRO A 98 37.16 -19.61 19.66
N GLN A 99 37.85 -19.17 20.71
CA GLN A 99 37.19 -18.65 21.92
C GLN A 99 36.48 -17.32 21.65
N ASP A 100 37.11 -16.43 20.87
CA ASP A 100 36.50 -15.16 20.47
C ASP A 100 35.22 -15.42 19.65
N MET A 101 35.28 -16.40 18.74
CA MET A 101 34.13 -16.79 17.91
C MET A 101 32.98 -17.36 18.73
N ILE A 102 33.26 -18.31 19.64
CA ILE A 102 32.25 -18.91 20.52
C ILE A 102 31.57 -17.83 21.37
N LEU A 103 32.35 -16.89 21.92
CA LEU A 103 31.82 -15.80 22.74
C LEU A 103 30.93 -14.86 21.91
N MET A 104 31.39 -14.45 20.73
CA MET A 104 30.61 -13.58 19.84
C MET A 104 29.29 -14.24 19.40
N GLN A 105 29.33 -15.53 19.03
CA GLN A 105 28.13 -16.28 18.64
C GLN A 105 27.13 -16.41 19.80
N ALA A 106 27.60 -16.72 21.02
CA ALA A 106 26.73 -16.78 22.19
C ALA A 106 26.09 -15.42 22.51
N GLN A 107 26.81 -14.31 22.30
CA GLN A 107 26.25 -12.97 22.49
C GLN A 107 25.28 -12.56 21.38
N LEU A 108 25.51 -13.00 20.15
CA LEU A 108 24.59 -12.81 19.03
C LEU A 108 23.26 -13.52 19.33
N GLU A 109 23.31 -14.77 19.77
CA GLU A 109 22.12 -15.53 20.16
C GLU A 109 21.35 -14.86 21.30
N GLN A 110 22.05 -14.38 22.33
CA GLN A 110 21.43 -13.62 23.43
C GLN A 110 20.77 -12.33 22.95
N PHE A 111 21.42 -11.61 22.03
CA PHE A 111 20.85 -10.42 21.42
C PHE A 111 19.59 -10.75 20.61
N ASP A 112 19.62 -11.81 19.79
CA ASP A 112 18.46 -12.21 18.98
C ASP A 112 17.25 -12.58 19.85
N GLN A 113 17.47 -13.34 20.93
CA GLN A 113 16.41 -13.68 21.88
C GLN A 113 15.82 -12.42 22.55
N ALA A 114 16.67 -11.48 22.94
CA ALA A 114 16.22 -10.24 23.57
C ALA A 114 15.52 -9.30 22.57
N LEU A 115 16.01 -9.23 21.33
CA LEU A 115 15.39 -8.45 20.26
C LEU A 115 14.02 -9.04 19.90
N ALA A 116 13.90 -10.36 19.83
CA ALA A 116 12.61 -11.03 19.63
C ALA A 116 11.60 -10.66 20.74
N ALA A 117 12.05 -10.57 22.00
CA ALA A 117 11.21 -10.15 23.12
C ALA A 117 10.80 -8.67 23.06
N ASP A 118 11.68 -7.79 22.57
CA ASP A 118 11.33 -6.39 22.29
C ASP A 118 10.30 -6.31 21.16
N MET A 119 10.53 -7.01 20.05
CA MET A 119 9.62 -7.01 18.89
C MET A 119 8.26 -7.60 19.18
N SER A 120 8.17 -8.63 20.04
CA SER A 120 6.87 -9.18 20.47
C SER A 120 6.04 -8.19 21.30
N ARG A 121 6.70 -7.19 21.91
CA ARG A 121 6.04 -6.13 22.69
C ARG A 121 5.75 -4.87 21.87
N THR A 122 6.44 -4.68 20.75
CA THR A 122 6.20 -3.54 19.86
C THR A 122 4.86 -3.69 19.15
N ILE A 123 3.92 -2.80 19.47
CA ILE A 123 2.62 -2.77 18.78
C ILE A 123 2.82 -2.20 17.38
N SER A 124 2.69 -3.06 16.37
CA SER A 124 2.74 -2.67 14.97
C SER A 124 1.34 -2.55 14.40
N TYR A 125 1.01 -1.38 13.84
CA TYR A 125 -0.25 -1.16 13.14
C TYR A 125 -0.03 -1.21 11.64
N ARG A 126 -0.84 -2.03 10.95
CA ARG A 126 -0.99 -1.93 9.51
C ARG A 126 -2.11 -0.93 9.21
N ALA A 127 -1.75 0.28 8.81
CA ALA A 127 -2.71 1.23 8.27
C ALA A 127 -3.24 0.68 6.93
N SER A 128 -4.53 0.32 6.88
CA SER A 128 -5.19 0.01 5.60
C SER A 128 -5.31 1.30 4.79
N GLN A 129 -5.08 1.19 3.48
CA GLN A 129 -5.33 2.32 2.58
C GLN A 129 -6.81 2.74 2.71
N ARG A 130 -7.04 4.02 2.99
CA ARG A 130 -8.39 4.62 2.98
C ARG A 130 -8.52 5.47 1.72
N GLY A 131 -9.49 5.17 0.87
CA GLY A 131 -9.68 5.88 -0.40
C GLY A 131 -8.45 5.78 -1.33
N ILE A 132 -8.20 6.85 -2.07
CA ILE A 132 -7.21 6.88 -3.17
C ILE A 132 -5.96 7.71 -2.84
N PHE A 133 -5.66 7.97 -1.57
CA PHE A 133 -4.49 8.79 -1.17
C PHE A 133 -3.11 8.20 -1.55
N SER A 134 -3.07 7.13 -2.34
CA SER A 134 -1.87 6.65 -3.03
C SER A 134 -1.94 7.06 -4.49
N THR A 135 -0.89 7.69 -5.03
CA THR A 135 -0.78 8.06 -6.46
C THR A 135 -1.10 6.88 -7.38
N ARG A 136 -0.61 5.68 -7.04
CA ARG A 136 -0.90 4.46 -7.78
C ARG A 136 -2.40 4.15 -7.79
N ALA A 137 -3.06 4.24 -6.65
CA ALA A 137 -4.49 3.96 -6.56
C ALA A 137 -5.35 5.01 -7.28
N LEU A 138 -4.95 6.29 -7.22
CA LEU A 138 -5.56 7.36 -8.02
C LEU A 138 -5.42 7.06 -9.52
N MET A 139 -4.26 6.58 -9.99
CA MET A 139 -4.05 6.31 -11.41
C MET A 139 -4.69 5.01 -11.90
N GLU A 140 -4.73 3.96 -11.08
CA GLU A 140 -5.19 2.65 -11.52
C GLU A 140 -6.67 2.39 -11.21
N ARG A 141 -7.20 2.96 -10.12
CA ARG A 141 -8.52 2.62 -9.55
C ARG A 141 -9.14 3.83 -8.81
N ALA A 142 -9.25 4.97 -9.47
CA ALA A 142 -9.81 6.19 -8.88
C ALA A 142 -11.26 6.02 -8.41
N SER A 143 -12.06 5.21 -9.12
CA SER A 143 -13.43 4.84 -8.77
C SER A 143 -13.51 4.14 -7.40
N ALA A 144 -12.39 3.63 -6.88
CA ALA A 144 -12.31 3.08 -5.54
C ALA A 144 -12.53 4.12 -4.43
N ALA A 145 -12.51 5.42 -4.75
CA ALA A 145 -12.92 6.50 -3.85
C ALA A 145 -14.40 6.40 -3.43
N ILE A 146 -15.26 5.80 -4.27
CA ILE A 146 -16.64 5.51 -3.93
C ILE A 146 -16.69 4.25 -3.03
N PRO A 147 -17.45 4.23 -1.92
CA PRO A 147 -17.60 3.06 -1.08
C PRO A 147 -18.08 1.84 -1.87
N GLN A 148 -17.46 0.67 -1.62
CA GLN A 148 -17.70 -0.54 -2.40
C GLN A 148 -19.19 -0.92 -2.51
N HIS A 149 -19.97 -0.75 -1.44
CA HIS A 149 -21.40 -1.08 -1.42
C HIS A 149 -22.26 -0.13 -2.27
N LEU A 150 -21.79 1.08 -2.59
CA LEU A 150 -22.51 2.04 -3.43
C LEU A 150 -22.12 1.95 -4.91
N ARG A 151 -20.96 1.36 -5.24
CA ARG A 151 -20.51 1.24 -6.64
C ARG A 151 -21.48 0.45 -7.51
N ALA A 152 -22.22 -0.49 -6.93
CA ALA A 152 -23.22 -1.27 -7.65
C ALA A 152 -24.43 -0.44 -8.12
N ALA A 153 -24.69 0.74 -7.54
CA ALA A 153 -25.73 1.66 -8.01
C ALA A 153 -25.20 2.68 -9.03
N VAL A 154 -23.88 2.78 -9.21
CA VAL A 154 -23.28 3.72 -10.15
C VAL A 154 -23.13 3.06 -11.52
N PRO A 155 -23.51 3.74 -12.63
CA PRO A 155 -23.30 3.21 -13.97
C PRO A 155 -21.83 2.84 -14.22
N GLN A 156 -21.59 1.67 -14.82
CA GLN A 156 -20.22 1.18 -15.09
C GLN A 156 -19.41 2.15 -15.97
N GLY A 157 -20.07 2.80 -16.93
CA GLY A 157 -19.43 3.83 -17.75
C GLY A 157 -18.97 5.04 -16.92
N ALA A 158 -19.71 5.43 -15.88
CA ALA A 158 -19.34 6.53 -14.99
C ALA A 158 -18.12 6.15 -14.15
N LEU A 159 -18.07 4.91 -13.63
CA LEU A 159 -16.90 4.41 -12.92
C LEU A 159 -15.63 4.42 -13.79
N ALA A 160 -15.76 3.99 -15.05
CA ALA A 160 -14.65 4.02 -16.01
C ALA A 160 -14.18 5.46 -16.29
N GLU A 161 -15.09 6.42 -16.41
CA GLU A 161 -14.75 7.84 -16.56
C GLU A 161 -14.03 8.39 -15.32
N ILE A 162 -14.39 7.97 -14.10
CA ILE A 162 -13.62 8.34 -12.89
C ILE A 162 -12.19 7.78 -12.95
N ASP A 163 -12.02 6.52 -13.37
CA ASP A 163 -10.70 5.89 -13.47
C ASP A 163 -9.82 6.61 -14.50
N GLU A 164 -10.37 7.02 -15.64
CA GLU A 164 -9.65 7.88 -16.60
C GLU A 164 -9.32 9.26 -16.03
N ALA A 165 -10.25 9.89 -15.31
CA ALA A 165 -9.99 11.17 -14.65
C ALA A 165 -8.83 11.07 -13.65
N GLY A 166 -8.76 9.98 -12.89
CA GLY A 166 -7.66 9.70 -11.97
C GLY A 166 -6.32 9.52 -12.67
N ARG A 167 -6.28 8.83 -13.82
CA ARG A 167 -5.09 8.78 -14.70
C ARG A 167 -4.67 10.17 -15.14
N CYS A 168 -5.59 10.96 -15.68
CA CYS A 168 -5.31 12.34 -16.11
C CYS A 168 -4.75 13.20 -14.97
N LEU A 169 -5.31 13.10 -13.76
CA LEU A 169 -4.78 13.78 -12.57
C LEU A 169 -3.35 13.33 -12.24
N GLY A 170 -3.09 12.02 -12.26
CA GLY A 170 -1.75 11.47 -12.02
C GLY A 170 -0.68 11.94 -13.01
N PHE A 171 -1.08 12.25 -14.25
CA PHE A 171 -0.21 12.81 -15.29
C PHE A 171 -0.25 14.34 -15.41
N GLY A 172 -0.92 15.04 -14.49
CA GLY A 172 -0.98 16.50 -14.49
C GLY A 172 -1.85 17.12 -15.59
N MET A 173 -2.79 16.36 -16.17
CA MET A 173 -3.67 16.79 -17.25
C MET A 173 -5.01 17.31 -16.73
N GLY A 174 -5.01 18.51 -16.11
CA GLY A 174 -6.17 19.10 -15.42
C GLY A 174 -7.45 19.19 -16.26
N THR A 175 -7.41 19.85 -17.42
CA THR A 175 -8.57 19.97 -18.33
C THR A 175 -9.15 18.62 -18.75
N ALA A 176 -8.28 17.65 -19.08
CA ALA A 176 -8.71 16.31 -19.49
C ALA A 176 -9.41 15.57 -18.34
N ALA A 177 -8.85 15.64 -17.13
CA ALA A 177 -9.47 15.07 -15.94
C ALA A 177 -10.89 15.64 -15.71
N CYS A 178 -11.05 16.97 -15.82
CA CYS A 178 -12.35 17.61 -15.67
C CYS A 178 -13.38 17.13 -16.70
N MET A 179 -12.97 16.93 -17.96
CA MET A 179 -13.84 16.39 -19.01
C MET A 179 -14.35 14.97 -18.71
N HIS A 180 -13.48 14.12 -18.16
CA HIS A 180 -13.86 12.77 -17.71
C HIS A 180 -14.81 12.83 -16.50
N LEU A 181 -14.53 13.69 -15.51
CA LEU A 181 -15.39 13.86 -14.33
C LEU A 181 -16.80 14.34 -14.68
N ILE A 182 -16.92 15.32 -15.59
CA ILE A 182 -18.22 15.82 -16.05
C ILE A 182 -19.02 14.71 -16.75
N ARG A 183 -18.38 13.92 -17.61
CA ARG A 183 -19.03 12.77 -18.26
C ARG A 183 -19.51 11.72 -17.26
N SER A 184 -18.72 11.45 -16.22
CA SER A 184 -19.13 10.56 -15.13
C SER A 184 -20.40 11.07 -14.43
N ILE A 185 -20.46 12.36 -14.11
CA ILE A 185 -21.64 12.98 -13.50
C ILE A 185 -22.84 12.92 -14.43
N GLU A 186 -22.69 13.24 -15.71
CA GLU A 186 -23.79 13.21 -16.68
C GLU A 186 -24.39 11.81 -16.84
N GLN A 187 -23.56 10.76 -16.78
CA GLN A 187 -24.05 9.38 -16.77
C GLN A 187 -24.75 9.02 -15.46
N THR A 188 -24.22 9.46 -14.31
CA THR A 188 -24.79 9.15 -13.00
C THR A 188 -26.10 9.89 -12.75
N VAL A 189 -26.19 11.17 -13.14
CA VAL A 189 -27.41 11.97 -13.00
C VAL A 189 -28.53 11.47 -13.91
N ALA A 190 -28.19 10.92 -15.08
CA ALA A 190 -29.16 10.29 -15.96
C ALA A 190 -29.86 9.10 -15.27
N GLU A 191 -29.09 8.23 -14.58
CA GLU A 191 -29.64 7.10 -13.84
C GLU A 191 -30.40 7.58 -12.59
N TYR A 192 -29.83 8.53 -11.84
CA TYR A 192 -30.47 9.14 -10.67
C TYR A 192 -31.83 9.77 -11.00
N TYR A 193 -31.95 10.42 -12.15
CA TYR A 193 -33.22 10.98 -12.63
C TYR A 193 -34.31 9.92 -12.79
N THR A 194 -33.94 8.70 -13.19
CA THR A 194 -34.91 7.60 -13.39
C THR A 194 -35.58 7.12 -12.11
N VAL A 195 -35.01 7.47 -10.94
CA VAL A 195 -35.60 7.18 -9.63
C VAL A 195 -36.90 7.97 -9.41
N PHE A 196 -37.02 9.14 -10.03
CA PHE A 196 -38.12 10.08 -9.81
C PHE A 196 -39.02 10.26 -11.03
N ALA A 197 -38.51 10.05 -12.25
CA ALA A 197 -39.25 10.29 -13.48
C ALA A 197 -38.83 9.31 -14.60
N PRO A 198 -39.66 9.10 -15.63
CA PRO A 198 -39.27 8.29 -16.78
C PRO A 198 -38.02 8.83 -17.50
N PRO A 199 -37.18 7.96 -18.08
CA PRO A 199 -35.97 8.39 -18.79
C PRO A 199 -36.25 9.39 -19.91
N LEU A 200 -35.36 10.37 -20.10
CA LEU A 200 -35.46 11.33 -21.19
C LEU A 200 -35.25 10.65 -22.55
N THR A 201 -36.21 10.83 -23.45
CA THR A 201 -36.23 10.17 -24.77
C THR A 201 -35.39 10.91 -25.81
N SER A 202 -35.34 12.24 -25.74
CA SER A 202 -34.59 13.06 -26.69
C SER A 202 -33.11 13.15 -26.32
N LYS A 203 -32.21 12.91 -27.29
CA LYS A 203 -30.76 13.07 -27.09
C LYS A 203 -30.38 14.52 -26.74
N ALA A 204 -31.08 15.51 -27.30
CA ALA A 204 -30.79 16.92 -27.03
C ALA A 204 -31.07 17.30 -25.56
N GLU A 205 -31.95 16.55 -24.89
CA GLU A 205 -32.32 16.78 -23.49
C GLU A 205 -31.35 16.11 -22.51
N ARG A 206 -30.46 15.22 -22.97
CA ARG A 206 -29.53 14.46 -22.13
C ARG A 206 -28.27 15.26 -21.83
N ASN A 207 -28.44 16.38 -21.13
CA ASN A 207 -27.33 17.20 -20.63
C ASN A 207 -27.60 17.64 -19.18
N LEU A 208 -26.53 17.89 -18.41
CA LEU A 208 -26.62 18.20 -16.99
C LEU A 208 -27.57 19.37 -16.66
N ALA A 209 -27.54 20.43 -17.47
CA ALA A 209 -28.38 21.62 -17.25
C ALA A 209 -29.87 21.32 -17.42
N HIS A 210 -30.22 20.37 -18.28
CA HIS A 210 -31.60 19.94 -18.46
C HIS A 210 -32.05 19.00 -17.33
N TYR A 211 -31.22 18.05 -16.93
CA TYR A 211 -31.51 17.18 -15.79
C TYR A 211 -31.75 17.99 -14.52
N LEU A 212 -30.89 18.98 -14.22
CA LEU A 212 -31.04 19.86 -13.07
C LEU A 212 -32.40 20.57 -13.06
N ARG A 213 -32.77 21.26 -14.14
CA ARG A 213 -34.07 21.95 -14.23
C ARG A 213 -35.26 21.01 -14.04
N LYS A 214 -35.17 19.78 -14.54
CA LYS A 214 -36.23 18.77 -14.39
C LYS A 214 -36.28 18.18 -12.98
N LEU A 215 -35.14 18.01 -12.32
CA LEU A 215 -35.10 17.58 -10.92
C LEU A 215 -35.62 18.67 -9.98
N GLU A 216 -35.29 19.93 -10.26
CA GLU A 216 -35.79 21.09 -9.50
C GLU A 216 -37.32 21.21 -9.59
N SER A 217 -37.93 21.01 -10.77
CA SER A 217 -39.39 21.07 -10.90
C SER A 217 -40.10 19.99 -10.10
N LEU A 218 -39.48 18.82 -9.89
CA LEU A 218 -40.03 17.73 -9.08
C LEU A 218 -40.07 18.07 -7.57
N LEU A 219 -39.36 19.11 -7.12
CA LEU A 219 -39.47 19.57 -5.72
C LEU A 219 -40.82 20.22 -5.43
N GLU A 220 -41.38 20.93 -6.42
CA GLU A 220 -42.64 21.65 -6.33
C GLU A 220 -43.86 20.73 -6.48
N GLU A 221 -43.69 19.60 -7.17
CA GLU A 221 -44.74 18.59 -7.38
C GLU A 221 -45.08 17.85 -6.07
N ASP A 222 -46.35 17.46 -5.91
CA ASP A 222 -46.81 16.62 -4.79
C ASP A 222 -46.52 15.14 -5.11
N ALA A 223 -45.24 14.79 -5.09
CA ALA A 223 -44.74 13.45 -5.39
C ALA A 223 -44.22 12.73 -4.13
N ASP A 224 -44.47 11.42 -4.06
CA ASP A 224 -44.03 10.55 -2.95
C ASP A 224 -42.51 10.51 -2.77
N LYS A 225 -41.75 10.73 -3.85
CA LYS A 225 -40.29 10.75 -3.85
C LYS A 225 -39.79 12.05 -4.48
N LYS A 226 -38.93 12.75 -3.76
CA LYS A 226 -38.31 14.00 -4.20
C LYS A 226 -36.79 13.87 -4.21
N PRO A 227 -36.11 14.52 -5.17
CA PRO A 227 -34.66 14.56 -5.16
C PRO A 227 -34.16 15.35 -3.95
N ASP A 228 -32.99 14.96 -3.43
CA ASP A 228 -32.38 15.64 -2.30
C ASP A 228 -31.86 17.04 -2.70
N THR A 229 -32.20 18.05 -1.90
CA THR A 229 -31.88 19.46 -2.20
C THR A 229 -30.38 19.76 -2.10
N HIS A 230 -29.65 19.05 -1.23
CA HIS A 230 -28.21 19.20 -1.11
C HIS A 230 -27.50 18.64 -2.34
N THR A 231 -27.90 17.46 -2.80
CA THR A 231 -27.40 16.87 -4.06
C THR A 231 -27.61 17.81 -5.25
N LEU A 232 -28.79 18.43 -5.36
CA LEU A 232 -29.06 19.41 -6.43
C LEU A 232 -28.16 20.66 -6.33
N ALA A 233 -27.93 21.18 -5.12
CA ALA A 233 -27.03 22.30 -4.91
C ALA A 233 -25.58 21.98 -5.34
N LEU A 234 -25.09 20.77 -5.04
CA LEU A 234 -23.77 20.31 -5.49
C LEU A 234 -23.69 20.18 -7.01
N LEU A 235 -24.70 19.57 -7.65
CA LEU A 235 -24.77 19.47 -9.11
C LEU A 235 -24.80 20.86 -9.78
N GLN A 236 -25.55 21.81 -9.21
CA GLN A 236 -25.61 23.19 -9.69
C GLN A 236 -24.25 23.89 -9.58
N GLN A 237 -23.55 23.74 -8.44
CA GLN A 237 -22.20 24.26 -8.25
C GLN A 237 -21.23 23.68 -9.30
N ILE A 238 -21.31 22.38 -9.57
CA ILE A 238 -20.47 21.72 -10.58
C ILE A 238 -20.78 22.27 -11.98
N LYS A 239 -22.06 22.44 -12.32
CA LYS A 239 -22.49 23.00 -13.60
C LYS A 239 -21.90 24.39 -13.81
N ASP A 240 -22.08 25.28 -12.85
CA ASP A 240 -21.74 26.69 -12.99
C ASP A 240 -20.24 26.93 -12.97
N ARG A 241 -19.51 26.26 -12.06
CA ARG A 241 -18.08 26.51 -11.85
C ARG A 241 -17.16 25.71 -12.77
N TYR A 242 -17.57 24.53 -13.23
CA TYR A 242 -16.67 23.64 -13.96
C TYR A 242 -17.23 23.24 -15.32
N ARG A 243 -18.46 22.73 -15.39
CA ARG A 243 -19.02 22.24 -16.67
C ARG A 243 -19.12 23.33 -17.72
N ASN A 244 -19.62 24.51 -17.35
CA ASN A 244 -19.76 25.62 -18.28
C ASN A 244 -18.40 26.13 -18.81
N PRO A 245 -17.39 26.39 -17.96
CA PRO A 245 -16.05 26.74 -18.44
C PRO A 245 -15.39 25.67 -19.32
N VAL A 246 -15.54 24.39 -18.99
CA VAL A 246 -14.85 23.30 -19.71
C VAL A 246 -15.34 23.12 -21.15
N VAL A 247 -16.55 23.58 -21.47
CA VAL A 247 -17.06 23.56 -22.86
C VAL A 247 -16.41 24.64 -23.72
N ASP A 248 -15.85 25.69 -23.13
CA ASP A 248 -15.09 26.69 -23.86
C ASP A 248 -13.66 26.18 -24.13
N VAL A 249 -13.34 26.00 -25.42
CA VAL A 249 -12.03 25.50 -25.89
C VAL A 249 -10.87 26.42 -25.52
N SER A 250 -11.13 27.68 -25.16
CA SER A 250 -10.10 28.63 -24.73
C SER A 250 -9.74 28.50 -23.25
N VAL A 251 -10.56 27.80 -22.46
CA VAL A 251 -10.35 27.64 -21.02
C VAL A 251 -9.48 26.41 -20.76
N GLN A 252 -8.43 26.61 -19.97
CA GLN A 252 -7.59 25.55 -19.43
C GLN A 252 -7.80 25.48 -17.91
N LEU A 253 -8.07 24.28 -17.39
CA LEU A 253 -8.19 24.05 -15.96
C LEU A 253 -6.91 23.45 -15.40
N SER A 254 -6.53 23.93 -14.22
CA SER A 254 -5.34 23.45 -13.52
C SER A 254 -5.57 22.07 -12.88
N VAL A 255 -4.49 21.44 -12.42
CA VAL A 255 -4.57 20.21 -11.61
C VAL A 255 -5.28 20.46 -10.28
N ASP A 256 -5.15 21.66 -9.71
CA ASP A 256 -5.82 22.04 -8.48
C ASP A 256 -7.35 22.13 -8.70
N ASP A 257 -7.78 22.76 -9.80
CA ASP A 257 -9.19 22.80 -10.19
C ASP A 257 -9.77 21.40 -10.39
N ALA A 258 -9.02 20.54 -11.10
CA ALA A 258 -9.41 19.15 -11.33
C ALA A 258 -9.48 18.34 -10.04
N THR A 259 -8.58 18.58 -9.08
CA THR A 259 -8.59 17.92 -7.77
C THR A 259 -9.81 18.35 -6.94
N ILE A 260 -10.18 19.64 -6.97
CA ILE A 260 -11.40 20.12 -6.31
C ILE A 260 -12.63 19.48 -6.96
N LEU A 261 -12.71 19.48 -8.29
CA LEU A 261 -13.81 18.86 -9.02
C LEU A 261 -13.89 17.35 -8.78
N PHE A 262 -12.75 16.65 -8.67
CA PHE A 262 -12.72 15.23 -8.36
C PHE A 262 -13.43 14.94 -7.03
N ASN A 263 -13.07 15.68 -5.98
CA ASN A 263 -13.69 15.51 -4.66
C ASN A 263 -15.20 15.83 -4.69
N LEU A 264 -15.60 16.91 -5.37
CA LEU A 264 -17.03 17.24 -5.55
C LEU A 264 -17.78 16.15 -6.32
N THR A 265 -17.16 15.60 -7.36
CA THR A 265 -17.72 14.51 -8.18
C THR A 265 -17.94 13.26 -7.34
N ILE A 266 -16.96 12.84 -6.54
CA ILE A 266 -17.10 11.68 -5.66
C ILE A 266 -18.20 11.92 -4.63
N SER A 267 -18.26 13.09 -4.00
CA SER A 267 -19.31 13.42 -3.02
C SER A 267 -20.71 13.33 -3.63
N VAL A 268 -20.96 14.00 -4.76
CA VAL A 268 -22.29 14.03 -5.37
C VAL A 268 -22.70 12.66 -5.94
N MET A 269 -21.73 11.87 -6.43
CA MET A 269 -22.01 10.51 -6.90
C MET A 269 -22.34 9.55 -5.75
N ILE A 270 -21.72 9.72 -4.58
CA ILE A 270 -22.07 8.96 -3.37
C ILE A 270 -23.51 9.26 -2.95
N GLU A 271 -23.92 10.53 -2.97
CA GLU A 271 -25.29 10.93 -2.61
C GLU A 271 -26.32 10.40 -3.61
N MET A 272 -26.07 10.57 -4.91
CA MET A 272 -26.94 10.00 -5.94
C MET A 272 -27.03 8.47 -5.82
N ALA A 273 -25.90 7.78 -5.62
CA ALA A 273 -25.85 6.33 -5.47
C ALA A 273 -26.59 5.82 -4.24
N ALA A 274 -26.56 6.55 -3.12
CA ALA A 274 -27.30 6.19 -1.92
C ALA A 274 -28.82 6.27 -2.09
N ALA A 275 -29.30 7.11 -3.02
CA ALA A 275 -30.72 7.27 -3.34
C ALA A 275 -31.20 6.34 -4.48
N MET A 276 -30.29 5.80 -5.27
CA MET A 276 -30.61 4.86 -6.35
C MET A 276 -30.82 3.44 -5.79
N PRO A 277 -31.74 2.65 -6.38
CA PRO A 277 -31.78 1.22 -6.09
C PRO A 277 -30.43 0.60 -6.53
N LEU A 278 -29.89 -0.32 -5.74
CA LEU A 278 -28.74 -1.10 -6.17
C LEU A 278 -29.10 -1.76 -7.51
N HIS A 279 -28.28 -1.60 -8.55
CA HIS A 279 -28.48 -2.39 -9.75
C HIS A 279 -28.37 -3.85 -9.32
N ARG A 280 -29.51 -4.57 -9.30
CA ARG A 280 -29.47 -6.02 -9.39
C ARG A 280 -28.60 -6.29 -10.60
N GLU A 281 -27.50 -7.02 -10.40
CA GLU A 281 -26.61 -7.43 -11.48
C GLU A 281 -27.45 -7.65 -12.72
N ALA A 282 -27.28 -6.78 -13.71
CA ALA A 282 -27.95 -6.95 -14.97
C ALA A 282 -27.51 -8.34 -15.41
N THR A 283 -28.45 -9.30 -15.44
CA THR A 283 -28.26 -10.57 -16.12
C THR A 283 -27.84 -10.20 -17.52
N LEU A 284 -26.54 -10.21 -17.76
CA LEU A 284 -25.95 -9.91 -19.04
C LEU A 284 -26.62 -10.85 -20.06
N PRO A 285 -27.06 -10.36 -21.23
CA PRO A 285 -27.62 -11.22 -22.28
C PRO A 285 -26.57 -12.17 -22.89
N PHE A 286 -25.32 -12.13 -22.40
CA PHE A 286 -24.31 -13.13 -22.63
C PHE A 286 -24.30 -14.11 -21.46
N GLY A 287 -25.09 -15.17 -21.60
CA GLY A 287 -25.05 -16.31 -20.68
C GLY A 287 -23.64 -16.90 -20.56
N PRO A 288 -23.32 -17.55 -19.43
CA PRO A 288 -22.04 -18.22 -19.27
C PRO A 288 -22.01 -19.44 -20.19
N LYS A 289 -21.27 -19.31 -21.30
CA LYS A 289 -20.48 -20.42 -21.82
C LYS A 289 -19.01 -20.07 -21.65
N LEU A 290 -18.59 -19.87 -20.40
CA LEU A 290 -17.26 -20.25 -20.00
C LEU A 290 -17.44 -21.37 -18.99
N ALA A 291 -17.09 -22.55 -19.50
CA ALA A 291 -17.24 -23.82 -18.84
C ALA A 291 -16.49 -23.77 -17.50
N THR A 292 -17.17 -24.31 -16.52
CA THR A 292 -16.69 -24.81 -15.24
C THR A 292 -15.52 -25.80 -15.34
N SER A 293 -14.92 -26.04 -16.52
CA SER A 293 -13.77 -26.93 -16.70
C SER A 293 -12.41 -26.29 -16.42
N GLU A 294 -12.26 -24.96 -16.50
CA GLU A 294 -10.96 -24.31 -16.26
C GLU A 294 -10.73 -23.97 -14.78
N MET A 295 -11.79 -23.66 -14.02
CA MET A 295 -11.69 -23.43 -12.57
C MET A 295 -11.52 -24.73 -11.77
N GLU A 296 -12.05 -25.86 -12.26
CA GLU A 296 -11.76 -27.18 -11.66
C GLU A 296 -10.33 -27.63 -11.99
N SER A 297 -9.75 -27.26 -13.14
CA SER A 297 -8.33 -27.53 -13.41
C SER A 297 -7.38 -26.71 -12.53
N PHE A 298 -7.75 -25.47 -12.21
CA PHE A 298 -6.94 -24.59 -11.36
C PHE A 298 -7.01 -24.95 -9.87
N LEU A 299 -8.11 -25.56 -9.42
CA LEU A 299 -8.28 -26.06 -8.05
C LEU A 299 -7.87 -27.54 -7.87
N ALA A 300 -7.76 -28.31 -8.97
CA ALA A 300 -7.19 -29.65 -8.95
C ALA A 300 -5.65 -29.64 -8.90
N ASP A 301 -5.01 -28.66 -9.53
CA ASP A 301 -3.54 -28.51 -9.49
C ASP A 301 -3.00 -27.98 -8.14
N GLU A 302 -3.86 -27.44 -7.25
CA GLU A 302 -3.47 -26.99 -5.90
C GLU A 302 -3.67 -28.05 -4.79
N GLN A 303 -4.24 -29.23 -5.11
CA GLN A 303 -4.47 -30.29 -4.12
C GLN A 303 -3.53 -31.50 -4.20
N ASP A 304 -2.60 -31.53 -5.18
CA ASP A 304 -1.64 -32.64 -5.36
C ASP A 304 -0.20 -32.32 -4.88
N GLU A 305 0.07 -31.16 -4.28
CA GLU A 305 1.32 -30.91 -3.53
C GLU A 305 1.14 -31.13 -2.02
N ALA A 306 0.63 -32.31 -1.65
CA ALA A 306 0.92 -32.85 -0.32
C ALA A 306 2.40 -33.27 -0.29
N TYR A 307 3.25 -32.38 0.21
CA TYR A 307 4.67 -32.63 0.43
C TYR A 307 4.81 -33.73 1.51
N ASP A 308 4.90 -34.98 1.07
CA ASP A 308 5.08 -36.15 1.93
C ASP A 308 6.51 -36.12 2.47
N PHE A 309 6.66 -35.59 3.68
CA PHE A 309 7.93 -35.52 4.39
C PHE A 309 8.25 -36.90 4.98
N GLU A 310 8.63 -37.87 4.13
CA GLU A 310 9.18 -39.13 4.63
C GLU A 310 10.53 -38.86 5.32
N PRO A 311 10.70 -39.24 6.61
CA PRO A 311 11.97 -39.09 7.29
C PRO A 311 13.00 -40.03 6.65
N ARG A 312 14.07 -39.44 6.09
CA ARG A 312 15.21 -40.20 5.56
C ARG A 312 15.77 -41.14 6.64
N PRO A 313 15.92 -42.44 6.37
CA PRO A 313 16.53 -43.35 7.33
C PRO A 313 18.01 -43.01 7.51
N HIS A 314 18.41 -42.77 8.76
CA HIS A 314 19.82 -42.67 9.14
C HIS A 314 20.53 -43.99 8.87
N SER A 315 21.33 -44.04 7.80
CA SER A 315 22.31 -45.10 7.60
C SER A 315 23.41 -44.97 8.67
N ARG A 316 23.29 -45.75 9.75
CA ARG A 316 24.42 -46.07 10.63
C ARG A 316 25.43 -46.88 9.82
N GLN A 317 26.51 -46.25 9.39
CA GLN A 317 27.73 -46.99 9.10
C GLN A 317 28.31 -47.47 10.42
N THR A 318 28.12 -48.76 10.68
CA THR A 318 29.00 -49.53 11.56
C THR A 318 29.95 -50.26 10.63
N GLY A 319 31.23 -49.93 10.73
CA GLY A 319 32.32 -50.58 10.05
C GLY A 319 33.41 -50.95 11.07
N PRO A 320 34.12 -52.06 10.82
CA PRO A 320 34.82 -52.90 11.81
C PRO A 320 36.04 -52.28 12.50
#